data_AF-A0A6A4E5N2-F1
#
_entry.id   AF-A0A6A4E5N2-F1
#
_cell.length_a   1.000
_cell.length_b   1.000
_cell.length_c   1.000
_cell.angle_alpha   90.00
_cell.angle_beta   90.00
_cell.angle_gamma   90.00
#
_symmetry.space_group_name_H-M   'P 1'
#
loop_
_entity.id
_entity.type
_entity.pdbx_description
1 polymer ?
#
loop_
_entity_poly.entity_id
_entity_poly.type
_entity_poly.pdbx_seq_one_letter_code
_entity_poly.pdbx_strand_id
1 'polypeptide(L)'
;MQDLEGVISFESSQRSLWLVVVTSKIKYHIFKYLFLRIPEHAQFEHPELTSVYPSTTYDPIPELPYADRALKADPTFKNLLQHATVTHLAPRIGTELSGIQLHELSDAQRDELALLVAERGFVFFRDQQLDIDQQLELGRYYGPLHVHQNLGHPKGYPEVLVVENSVEGSERILRRQPFDPDNVWHSDVSNERQPPSYTSFKVLTNPPVGGDTLWASGYEAYERLTPLFKSFIEGLTAIHSSKSQAERADRRDHTIRRPPVEFEHPVVRTHPATGRKALYVNPAFTTRIPQLSSRESDAVLKLLFKHITEGHEFQVRFRWTKNAVAIWDNRVTAHYATFDYLPGNRRVVIFICCSPTDLPVAGKRADNLLSGPEYMLPLTDVFWSLPDWMIGLRSSSFAPPISLRSWRARRR
;
A
#
# COMPACT_ATOMS: atom_id res chain seq x y z
N MET A 1 -11.64 -50.09 -17.49
CA MET A 1 -10.56 -50.90 -16.90
C MET A 1 -10.39 -52.15 -17.76
N GLN A 2 -10.02 -51.99 -19.04
CA GLN A 2 -9.88 -53.12 -19.96
C GLN A 2 -9.05 -52.86 -21.23
N ASP A 3 -8.21 -51.82 -21.29
CA ASP A 3 -7.35 -51.54 -22.47
C ASP A 3 -5.93 -51.10 -22.11
N LEU A 4 -5.25 -51.82 -21.21
CA LEU A 4 -3.82 -51.61 -20.93
C LEU A 4 -3.12 -52.94 -20.57
N GLU A 5 -3.29 -53.97 -21.40
CA GLU A 5 -2.44 -55.17 -21.34
C GLU A 5 -1.47 -55.18 -22.53
N GLY A 6 -0.33 -54.53 -22.35
CA GLY A 6 0.78 -54.49 -23.30
C GLY A 6 2.13 -54.45 -22.58
N VAL A 7 2.61 -55.63 -22.21
CA VAL A 7 4.01 -56.05 -21.95
C VAL A 7 5.00 -54.98 -21.45
N ILE A 8 5.15 -54.85 -20.12
CA ILE A 8 6.44 -54.51 -19.47
C ILE A 8 6.56 -55.33 -18.17
N SER A 9 7.53 -56.25 -18.11
CA SER A 9 7.85 -57.00 -16.89
C SER A 9 8.69 -56.15 -15.94
N PHE A 10 8.04 -55.49 -14.99
CA PHE A 10 8.74 -54.81 -13.89
C PHE A 10 8.99 -55.78 -12.72
N GLU A 11 10.23 -55.78 -12.18
CA GLU A 11 10.59 -56.47 -10.92
C GLU A 11 9.66 -56.04 -9.77
N SER A 12 9.46 -56.93 -8.78
CA SER A 12 8.44 -56.75 -7.72
C SER A 12 8.62 -55.47 -6.88
N SER A 13 9.86 -54.98 -6.75
CA SER A 13 10.21 -53.72 -6.09
C SER A 13 9.79 -52.48 -6.91
N GLN A 14 9.84 -52.56 -8.24
CA GLN A 14 9.38 -51.48 -9.12
C GLN A 14 7.86 -51.44 -9.21
N ARG A 15 7.16 -52.59 -9.15
CA ARG A 15 5.69 -52.63 -9.11
C ARG A 15 5.11 -51.95 -7.87
N SER A 16 5.74 -52.11 -6.71
CA SER A 16 5.31 -51.48 -5.47
C SER A 16 5.57 -49.98 -5.47
N LEU A 17 6.71 -49.52 -6.02
CA LEU A 17 6.97 -48.10 -6.23
C LEU A 17 6.00 -47.47 -7.24
N TRP A 18 5.72 -48.15 -8.36
CA TRP A 18 4.74 -47.72 -9.36
C TRP A 18 3.32 -47.66 -8.79
N LEU A 19 2.91 -48.65 -8.01
CA LEU A 19 1.59 -48.65 -7.37
C LEU A 19 1.46 -47.51 -6.36
N VAL A 20 2.52 -47.19 -5.59
CA VAL A 20 2.54 -46.03 -4.68
C VAL A 20 2.52 -44.69 -5.45
N VAL A 21 3.25 -44.57 -6.55
CA VAL A 21 3.27 -43.36 -7.40
C VAL A 21 1.93 -43.16 -8.14
N VAL A 22 1.33 -44.23 -8.65
CA VAL A 22 0.03 -44.18 -9.33
C VAL A 22 -1.08 -43.88 -8.33
N THR A 23 -1.10 -44.54 -7.17
CA THR A 23 -2.11 -44.26 -6.13
C THR A 23 -1.95 -42.87 -5.53
N SER A 24 -0.74 -42.34 -5.39
CA SER A 24 -0.52 -40.95 -4.94
C SER A 24 -0.90 -39.92 -6.01
N LYS A 25 -0.58 -40.14 -7.29
CA LYS A 25 -1.03 -39.28 -8.39
C LYS A 25 -2.55 -39.26 -8.56
N ILE A 26 -3.20 -40.43 -8.43
CA ILE A 26 -4.66 -40.56 -8.48
C ILE A 26 -5.29 -39.89 -7.26
N LYS A 27 -4.78 -40.14 -6.04
CA LYS A 27 -5.25 -39.47 -4.82
C LYS A 27 -5.08 -37.95 -4.92
N TYR A 28 -3.97 -37.47 -5.47
CA TYR A 28 -3.73 -36.04 -5.70
C TYR A 28 -4.68 -35.45 -6.76
N HIS A 29 -4.96 -36.17 -7.85
CA HIS A 29 -5.94 -35.73 -8.85
C HIS A 29 -7.36 -35.71 -8.31
N ILE A 30 -7.76 -36.73 -7.54
CA ILE A 30 -9.05 -36.80 -6.86
C ILE A 30 -9.16 -35.66 -5.82
N PHE A 31 -8.10 -35.43 -5.04
CA PHE A 31 -8.05 -34.33 -4.07
C PHE A 31 -8.18 -32.96 -4.76
N LYS A 32 -7.47 -32.76 -5.88
CA LYS A 32 -7.59 -31.54 -6.69
C LYS A 32 -9.01 -31.36 -7.23
N TYR A 33 -9.65 -32.42 -7.73
CA TYR A 33 -11.03 -32.32 -8.26
C TYR A 33 -12.10 -32.13 -7.18
N LEU A 34 -11.94 -32.75 -6.00
CA LEU A 34 -12.95 -32.70 -4.94
C LEU A 34 -12.78 -31.50 -4.00
N PHE A 35 -11.54 -31.05 -3.75
CA PHE A 35 -11.24 -30.05 -2.72
C PHE A 35 -10.68 -28.73 -3.28
N LEU A 36 -10.04 -28.73 -4.46
CA LEU A 36 -9.64 -27.50 -5.15
C LEU A 36 -10.72 -27.14 -6.16
N ARG A 37 -11.73 -26.36 -5.71
CA ARG A 37 -12.79 -25.89 -6.62
C ARG A 37 -12.17 -25.10 -7.77
N ILE A 38 -12.46 -25.52 -9.00
CA ILE A 38 -12.26 -24.67 -10.18
C ILE A 38 -13.16 -23.44 -9.98
N PRO A 39 -12.62 -22.22 -9.98
CA PRO A 39 -13.44 -21.04 -9.72
C PRO A 39 -14.54 -20.90 -10.78
N GLU A 40 -15.79 -20.76 -10.34
CA GLU A 40 -16.89 -20.45 -11.24
C GLU A 40 -16.71 -19.04 -11.79
N HIS A 41 -16.82 -18.92 -13.11
CA HIS A 41 -16.69 -17.65 -13.81
C HIS A 41 -18.05 -16.99 -13.95
N ALA A 42 -18.21 -15.80 -13.38
CA ALA A 42 -19.42 -15.00 -13.56
C ALA A 42 -19.43 -14.32 -14.94
N GLN A 43 -20.59 -14.05 -15.53
CA GLN A 43 -20.64 -13.13 -16.67
C GLN A 43 -20.41 -11.69 -16.19
N PHE A 44 -19.71 -10.88 -17.00
CA PHE A 44 -19.54 -9.46 -16.68
C PHE A 44 -20.84 -8.70 -16.95
N GLU A 45 -21.48 -8.22 -15.87
CA GLU A 45 -22.80 -7.56 -15.93
C GLU A 45 -22.74 -6.08 -16.40
N HIS A 46 -21.54 -5.51 -16.58
CA HIS A 46 -21.32 -4.08 -16.85
C HIS A 46 -20.37 -3.81 -18.04
N PRO A 47 -20.71 -4.16 -19.29
CA PRO A 47 -19.83 -3.97 -20.45
C PRO A 47 -19.42 -2.51 -20.68
N GLU A 48 -20.24 -1.55 -20.27
CA GLU A 48 -19.99 -0.11 -20.32
C GLU A 48 -18.77 0.33 -19.49
N LEU A 49 -18.37 -0.46 -18.49
CA LEU A 49 -17.26 -0.16 -17.58
C LEU A 49 -15.94 -0.76 -18.04
N THR A 50 -15.84 -1.15 -19.31
CA THR A 50 -14.65 -1.84 -19.81
C THR A 50 -13.56 -0.82 -20.05
N SER A 51 -12.35 -1.15 -19.60
CA SER A 51 -11.21 -0.25 -19.69
C SER A 51 -10.87 0.05 -21.15
N VAL A 52 -10.73 1.33 -21.45
CA VAL A 52 -10.10 1.83 -22.68
C VAL A 52 -8.78 2.51 -22.36
N TYR A 53 -7.87 2.51 -23.33
CA TYR A 53 -6.55 3.13 -23.26
C TYR A 53 -6.43 4.21 -24.35
N PRO A 54 -7.11 5.36 -24.21
CA PRO A 54 -7.01 6.42 -25.20
C PRO A 54 -5.58 6.98 -25.25
N SER A 55 -5.21 7.56 -26.39
CA SER A 55 -3.92 8.26 -26.59
C SER A 55 -3.88 9.66 -25.95
N THR A 56 -4.93 10.06 -25.24
CA THR A 56 -5.02 11.36 -24.57
C THR A 56 -3.93 11.51 -23.52
N THR A 57 -3.23 12.65 -23.57
CA THR A 57 -2.24 13.08 -22.59
C THR A 57 -2.78 14.27 -21.80
N TYR A 58 -2.22 14.48 -20.62
CA TYR A 58 -2.58 15.59 -19.72
C TYR A 58 -1.32 16.33 -19.29
N ASP A 59 -1.50 17.61 -18.96
CA ASP A 59 -0.47 18.39 -18.29
C ASP A 59 -0.16 17.82 -16.89
N PRO A 60 1.03 18.13 -16.33
CA PRO A 60 1.34 17.86 -14.94
C PRO A 60 0.23 18.36 -14.01
N ILE A 61 -0.04 17.59 -12.94
CA ILE A 61 -1.06 17.97 -11.96
C ILE A 61 -0.60 19.26 -11.27
N PRO A 62 -1.40 20.35 -11.31
CA PRO A 62 -1.04 21.59 -10.63
C PRO A 62 -1.05 21.39 -9.11
N GLU A 63 -0.38 22.28 -8.37
CA GLU A 63 -0.54 22.31 -6.92
C GLU A 63 -1.98 22.69 -6.56
N LEU A 64 -2.63 21.82 -5.78
CA LEU A 64 -4.01 21.97 -5.36
C LEU A 64 -4.07 22.55 -3.94
N PRO A 65 -5.05 23.44 -3.66
CA PRO A 65 -5.22 24.02 -2.34
C PRO A 65 -5.56 22.94 -1.31
N TYR A 66 -4.85 22.94 -0.17
CA TYR A 66 -5.09 22.00 0.91
C TYR A 66 -6.48 22.19 1.54
N ALA A 67 -7.29 21.14 1.54
CA ALA A 67 -8.60 21.11 2.18
C ALA A 67 -8.98 19.67 2.56
N ASP A 68 -8.92 19.36 3.85
CA ASP A 68 -9.26 18.03 4.38
C ASP A 68 -10.63 18.07 5.07
N ARG A 69 -11.55 17.20 4.62
CA ARG A 69 -12.90 17.08 5.17
C ARG A 69 -12.90 16.52 6.59
N ALA A 70 -11.91 15.71 6.96
CA ALA A 70 -11.80 15.17 8.31
C ALA A 70 -11.65 16.27 9.38
N LEU A 71 -11.10 17.44 9.03
CA LEU A 71 -10.96 18.58 9.95
C LEU A 71 -12.29 19.27 10.29
N LYS A 72 -13.36 19.00 9.52
CA LYS A 72 -14.70 19.57 9.72
C LYS A 72 -15.64 18.64 10.49
N ALA A 73 -15.20 17.40 10.74
CA ALA A 73 -15.98 16.38 11.41
C ALA A 73 -16.29 16.73 12.87
N ASP A 74 -17.44 16.28 13.36
CA ASP A 74 -17.68 16.18 14.80
C ASP A 74 -16.96 14.92 15.31
N PRO A 75 -15.96 15.04 16.21
CA PRO A 75 -15.15 13.90 16.66
C PRO A 75 -15.93 12.89 17.52
N THR A 76 -17.18 13.19 17.89
CA THR A 76 -18.06 12.23 18.57
C THR A 76 -18.74 11.25 17.61
N PHE A 77 -18.63 11.49 16.29
CA PHE A 77 -19.26 10.71 15.22
C PHE A 77 -20.78 10.55 15.39
N LYS A 78 -21.42 11.50 16.07
CA LYS A 78 -22.83 11.36 16.48
C LYS A 78 -23.78 11.31 15.30
N ASN A 79 -23.44 11.91 14.15
CA ASN A 79 -24.33 11.93 12.99
C ASN A 79 -24.18 10.64 12.16
N LEU A 80 -22.95 10.17 11.98
CA LEU A 80 -22.61 8.98 11.20
C LEU A 80 -23.02 7.71 11.93
N LEU A 81 -22.76 7.64 13.24
CA LEU A 81 -22.98 6.42 14.02
C LEU A 81 -24.39 6.29 14.60
N GLN A 82 -25.24 7.32 14.47
CA GLN A 82 -26.61 7.30 15.02
C GLN A 82 -27.41 6.07 14.57
N HIS A 83 -27.23 5.66 13.32
CA HIS A 83 -27.97 4.57 12.69
C HIS A 83 -27.06 3.46 12.13
N ALA A 84 -25.75 3.55 12.38
CA ALA A 84 -24.79 2.58 11.91
C ALA A 84 -24.48 1.53 12.99
N THR A 85 -24.35 0.27 12.58
CA THR A 85 -23.74 -0.76 13.41
C THR A 85 -22.24 -0.79 13.12
N VAL A 86 -21.43 -0.66 14.17
CA VAL A 86 -19.96 -0.60 14.09
C VAL A 86 -19.36 -1.95 14.44
N THR A 87 -18.54 -2.49 13.53
CA THR A 87 -17.74 -3.70 13.78
C THR A 87 -16.27 -3.42 13.52
N HIS A 88 -15.43 -3.44 14.55
CA HIS A 88 -13.98 -3.29 14.36
C HIS A 88 -13.37 -4.58 13.82
N LEU A 89 -12.61 -4.47 12.74
CA LEU A 89 -11.98 -5.62 12.07
C LEU A 89 -10.67 -6.04 12.76
N ALA A 90 -9.96 -5.08 13.33
CA ALA A 90 -8.82 -5.29 14.21
C ALA A 90 -8.79 -4.19 15.29
N PRO A 91 -8.04 -4.37 16.40
CA PRO A 91 -8.04 -3.41 17.50
C PRO A 91 -7.72 -1.97 17.07
N ARG A 92 -6.79 -1.80 16.13
CA ARG A 92 -6.19 -0.49 15.82
C ARG A 92 -6.20 -0.10 14.34
N ILE A 93 -6.93 -0.86 13.53
CA ILE A 93 -7.10 -0.61 12.09
C ILE A 93 -8.40 -1.27 11.62
N GLY A 94 -9.08 -0.64 10.67
CA GLY A 94 -10.22 -1.21 9.97
C GLY A 94 -11.50 -1.17 10.80
N THR A 95 -12.57 -0.72 10.17
CA THR A 95 -13.93 -0.73 10.72
C THR A 95 -14.91 -1.09 9.61
N GLU A 96 -15.83 -2.00 9.86
CA GLU A 96 -17.01 -2.25 9.02
C GLU A 96 -18.20 -1.47 9.60
N LEU A 97 -18.87 -0.69 8.76
CA LEU A 97 -20.13 -0.01 9.06
C LEU A 97 -21.26 -0.65 8.26
N SER A 98 -22.36 -0.95 8.94
CA SER A 98 -23.60 -1.45 8.32
C SER A 98 -24.81 -0.63 8.78
N GLY A 99 -25.93 -0.73 8.07
CA GLY A 99 -27.15 0.03 8.36
C GLY A 99 -27.24 1.41 7.71
N ILE A 100 -26.25 1.79 6.88
CA ILE A 100 -26.20 3.07 6.17
C ILE A 100 -25.84 2.88 4.68
N GLN A 101 -26.34 3.76 3.83
CA GLN A 101 -26.02 3.82 2.39
C GLN A 101 -25.17 5.07 2.10
N LEU A 102 -24.06 4.89 1.40
CA LEU A 102 -23.11 5.97 1.13
C LEU A 102 -23.71 7.14 0.34
N HIS A 103 -24.66 6.88 -0.57
CA HIS A 103 -25.31 7.92 -1.37
C HIS A 103 -26.33 8.76 -0.57
N GLU A 104 -26.77 8.28 0.60
CA GLU A 104 -27.75 8.96 1.45
C GLU A 104 -27.10 9.79 2.55
N LEU A 105 -25.76 9.74 2.68
CA LEU A 105 -25.05 10.48 3.72
C LEU A 105 -25.19 11.99 3.51
N SER A 106 -25.58 12.68 4.58
CA SER A 106 -25.48 14.13 4.69
C SER A 106 -24.02 14.59 4.74
N ASP A 107 -23.78 15.88 4.48
CA ASP A 107 -22.43 16.46 4.53
C ASP A 107 -21.74 16.26 5.90
N ALA A 108 -22.48 16.40 7.00
CA ALA A 108 -21.94 16.15 8.34
C ALA A 108 -21.50 14.69 8.52
N GLN A 109 -22.28 13.74 8.00
CA GLN A 109 -21.92 12.31 8.03
C GLN A 109 -20.73 12.00 7.11
N ARG A 110 -20.63 12.66 5.96
CA ARG A 110 -19.49 12.53 5.04
C ARG A 110 -18.20 13.06 5.69
N ASP A 111 -18.26 14.21 6.37
CA ASP A 111 -17.11 14.76 7.11
C ASP A 111 -16.67 13.81 8.25
N GLU A 112 -17.63 13.31 9.03
CA GLU A 112 -17.37 12.30 10.07
C GLU A 112 -16.79 11.00 9.51
N LEU A 113 -17.24 10.57 8.32
CA LEU A 113 -16.68 9.40 7.64
C LEU A 113 -15.22 9.64 7.22
N ALA A 114 -14.88 10.82 6.73
CA ALA A 114 -13.50 11.18 6.42
C ALA A 114 -12.58 11.09 7.66
N LEU A 115 -13.05 11.57 8.82
CA LEU A 115 -12.32 11.45 10.08
C LEU A 115 -12.20 9.99 10.53
N LEU A 116 -13.29 9.21 10.47
CA LEU A 116 -13.25 7.80 10.85
C LEU A 116 -12.27 7.01 9.98
N VAL A 117 -12.25 7.25 8.67
CA VAL A 117 -11.28 6.65 7.74
C VAL A 117 -9.85 7.07 8.08
N ALA A 118 -9.62 8.35 8.40
CA ALA A 118 -8.30 8.85 8.79
C ALA A 118 -7.80 8.25 10.12
N GLU A 119 -8.68 7.97 11.08
CA GLU A 119 -8.33 7.36 12.37
C GLU A 119 -8.12 5.85 12.27
N ARG A 120 -8.97 5.18 11.49
CA ARG A 120 -9.02 3.71 11.38
C ARG A 120 -8.21 3.18 10.20
N GLY A 121 -7.69 4.04 9.34
CA GLY A 121 -6.98 3.69 8.11
C GLY A 121 -7.92 3.32 6.96
N PHE A 122 -8.95 2.51 7.23
CA PHE A 122 -9.99 2.21 6.26
C PHE A 122 -11.34 1.88 6.92
N VAL A 123 -12.41 2.17 6.18
CA VAL A 123 -13.80 1.83 6.54
C VAL A 123 -14.43 1.04 5.41
N PHE A 124 -15.14 -0.01 5.79
CA PHE A 124 -15.76 -0.96 4.89
C PHE A 124 -17.28 -0.97 5.03
N PHE A 125 -17.98 -1.22 3.93
CA PHE A 125 -19.44 -1.24 3.81
C PHE A 125 -19.89 -2.42 2.96
N ARG A 126 -20.96 -3.11 3.37
CA ARG A 126 -21.61 -4.15 2.58
C ARG A 126 -22.84 -3.61 1.84
N ASP A 127 -23.20 -4.31 0.77
CA ASP A 127 -24.49 -4.17 0.08
C ASP A 127 -24.85 -2.72 -0.29
N GLN A 128 -23.86 -1.99 -0.83
CA GLN A 128 -24.02 -0.59 -1.20
C GLN A 128 -24.68 -0.45 -2.59
N GLN A 129 -25.82 0.23 -2.63
CA GLN A 129 -26.59 0.52 -3.84
C GLN A 129 -26.14 1.84 -4.46
N LEU A 130 -24.85 1.91 -4.82
CA LEU A 130 -24.21 3.12 -5.33
C LEU A 130 -23.90 2.95 -6.83
N ASP A 131 -24.44 3.78 -7.71
CA ASP A 131 -23.96 3.81 -9.10
C ASP A 131 -22.62 4.57 -9.21
N ILE A 132 -22.06 4.65 -10.42
CA ILE A 132 -20.75 5.30 -10.62
C ILE A 132 -20.82 6.81 -10.44
N ASP A 133 -21.91 7.45 -10.83
CA ASP A 133 -22.04 8.91 -10.72
C ASP A 133 -22.13 9.33 -9.25
N GLN A 134 -22.93 8.60 -8.47
CA GLN A 134 -23.00 8.78 -7.02
C GLN A 134 -21.66 8.45 -6.34
N GLN A 135 -20.94 7.44 -6.83
CA GLN A 135 -19.61 7.09 -6.35
C GLN A 135 -18.58 8.21 -6.63
N LEU A 136 -18.64 8.82 -7.82
CA LEU A 136 -17.83 9.98 -8.19
C LEU A 136 -18.21 11.23 -7.40
N GLU A 137 -19.50 11.46 -7.14
CA GLU A 137 -19.98 12.55 -6.29
C GLU A 137 -19.38 12.46 -4.89
N LEU A 138 -19.41 11.27 -4.28
CA LEU A 138 -18.79 11.01 -2.98
C LEU A 138 -17.28 11.31 -3.03
N GLY A 139 -16.59 10.92 -4.10
CA GLY A 139 -15.18 11.26 -4.28
C GLY A 139 -14.91 12.76 -4.39
N ARG A 140 -15.72 13.48 -5.18
CA ARG A 140 -15.62 14.94 -5.34
C ARG A 140 -15.89 15.67 -4.03
N TYR A 141 -16.69 15.10 -3.13
CA TYR A 141 -16.91 15.66 -1.81
C TYR A 141 -15.61 15.73 -0.99
N TYR A 142 -14.79 14.68 -1.06
CA TYR A 142 -13.51 14.60 -0.35
C TYR A 142 -12.37 15.36 -1.04
N GLY A 143 -12.45 15.59 -2.35
CA GLY A 143 -11.47 16.37 -3.09
C GLY A 143 -11.48 16.11 -4.59
N PRO A 144 -10.65 16.84 -5.37
CA PRO A 144 -10.45 16.57 -6.79
C PRO A 144 -10.18 15.10 -7.10
N LEU A 145 -10.83 14.58 -8.15
CA LEU A 145 -10.63 13.22 -8.59
C LEU A 145 -9.35 13.09 -9.41
N HIS A 146 -8.60 12.02 -9.18
CA HIS A 146 -7.34 11.75 -9.86
C HIS A 146 -7.55 11.00 -11.18
N VAL A 147 -6.95 11.50 -12.26
CA VAL A 147 -6.84 10.77 -13.52
C VAL A 147 -5.51 10.03 -13.54
N HIS A 148 -5.52 8.70 -13.60
CA HIS A 148 -4.30 7.90 -13.46
C HIS A 148 -3.33 8.04 -14.65
N GLN A 149 -2.04 7.99 -14.35
CA GLN A 149 -0.95 8.17 -15.31
C GLN A 149 -1.03 7.21 -16.51
N ASN A 150 -1.31 5.92 -16.28
CA ASN A 150 -1.17 4.87 -17.31
C ASN A 150 -2.21 3.72 -17.25
N LEU A 151 -3.16 3.74 -16.31
CA LEU A 151 -4.13 2.65 -16.16
C LEU A 151 -5.38 2.92 -17.02
N GLY A 152 -6.05 1.85 -17.46
CA GLY A 152 -7.27 1.96 -18.24
C GLY A 152 -8.41 2.57 -17.45
N HIS A 153 -9.34 3.22 -18.16
CA HIS A 153 -10.56 3.78 -17.57
C HIS A 153 -11.75 3.51 -18.48
N PRO A 154 -12.99 3.47 -17.98
CA PRO A 154 -14.18 3.37 -18.82
C PRO A 154 -14.31 4.55 -19.78
N LYS A 155 -15.00 4.33 -20.90
CA LYS A 155 -15.30 5.40 -21.85
C LYS A 155 -16.21 6.44 -21.17
N GLY A 156 -15.81 7.71 -21.21
CA GLY A 156 -16.56 8.82 -20.59
C GLY A 156 -16.23 9.09 -19.11
N TYR A 157 -15.43 8.24 -18.46
CA TYR A 157 -15.09 8.37 -17.04
C TYR A 157 -13.56 8.31 -16.82
N PRO A 158 -12.79 9.33 -17.23
CA PRO A 158 -11.32 9.32 -17.13
C PRO A 158 -10.78 9.21 -15.70
N GLU A 159 -11.57 9.60 -14.70
CA GLU A 159 -11.22 9.53 -13.27
C GLU A 159 -11.47 8.15 -12.64
N VAL A 160 -12.11 7.24 -13.37
CA VAL A 160 -12.44 5.90 -12.89
C VAL A 160 -11.39 4.89 -13.35
N LEU A 161 -10.91 4.10 -12.41
CA LEU A 161 -10.06 2.94 -12.66
C LEU A 161 -10.88 1.67 -12.58
N VAL A 162 -10.66 0.76 -13.52
CA VAL A 162 -11.28 -0.57 -13.45
C VAL A 162 -10.20 -1.62 -13.31
N VAL A 163 -10.22 -2.30 -12.16
CA VAL A 163 -9.41 -3.50 -11.94
C VAL A 163 -10.24 -4.69 -12.36
N GLU A 164 -9.89 -5.23 -13.51
CA GLU A 164 -10.53 -6.41 -14.08
C GLU A 164 -9.50 -7.52 -14.27
N ASN A 165 -9.96 -8.75 -14.05
CA ASN A 165 -9.26 -9.94 -14.45
C ASN A 165 -10.25 -10.86 -15.17
N SER A 166 -9.97 -11.18 -16.43
CA SER A 166 -10.72 -12.17 -17.20
C SER A 166 -10.10 -13.57 -17.04
N VAL A 167 -10.73 -14.58 -17.64
CA VAL A 167 -10.16 -15.94 -17.68
C VAL A 167 -8.86 -15.93 -18.49
N GLU A 168 -8.83 -15.25 -19.64
CA GLU A 168 -7.63 -15.07 -20.46
C GLU A 168 -6.56 -14.25 -19.71
N GLY A 169 -6.99 -13.20 -19.00
CA GLY A 169 -6.14 -12.42 -18.11
C GLY A 169 -5.49 -13.27 -17.02
N SER A 170 -6.24 -14.23 -16.46
CA SER A 170 -5.75 -15.18 -15.46
C SER A 170 -4.61 -16.03 -15.99
N GLU A 171 -4.71 -16.54 -17.22
CA GLU A 171 -3.64 -17.34 -17.80
C GLU A 171 -2.33 -16.55 -17.93
N ARG A 172 -2.42 -15.29 -18.34
CA ARG A 172 -1.25 -14.41 -18.46
C ARG A 172 -0.58 -14.20 -17.09
N ILE A 173 -1.37 -13.96 -16.04
CA ILE A 173 -0.86 -13.79 -14.68
C ILE A 173 -0.23 -15.10 -14.18
N LEU A 174 -0.93 -16.22 -14.31
CA LEU A 174 -0.45 -17.55 -13.87
C LEU A 174 0.87 -17.95 -14.53
N ARG A 175 1.10 -17.59 -15.80
CA ARG A 175 2.37 -17.86 -16.49
C ARG A 175 3.53 -17.00 -15.97
N ARG A 176 3.26 -15.78 -15.49
CA ARG A 176 4.27 -14.84 -15.00
C ARG A 176 4.56 -15.01 -13.51
N GLN A 177 3.55 -15.36 -12.72
CA GLN A 177 3.59 -15.42 -11.26
C GLN A 177 4.78 -16.21 -10.66
N PRO A 178 5.26 -17.33 -11.24
CA PRO A 178 6.44 -18.04 -10.73
C PRO A 178 7.75 -17.25 -10.83
N PHE A 179 7.82 -16.26 -11.73
CA PHE A 179 9.03 -15.49 -12.03
C PHE A 179 8.94 -14.05 -11.56
N ASP A 180 7.74 -13.46 -11.61
CA ASP A 180 7.47 -12.07 -11.26
C ASP A 180 6.10 -11.98 -10.58
N PRO A 181 6.04 -11.76 -9.25
CA PRO A 181 4.76 -11.57 -8.57
C PRO A 181 4.11 -10.28 -9.07
N ASP A 182 2.88 -10.38 -9.58
CA ASP A 182 2.21 -9.25 -10.24
C ASP A 182 1.83 -8.10 -9.29
N ASN A 183 1.80 -8.34 -7.97
CA ASN A 183 1.46 -7.34 -6.97
C ASN A 183 2.56 -7.16 -5.90
N VAL A 184 2.57 -5.98 -5.32
CA VAL A 184 3.50 -5.53 -4.29
C VAL A 184 2.76 -4.63 -3.30
N TRP A 185 3.22 -4.57 -2.05
CA TRP A 185 2.66 -3.69 -1.03
C TRP A 185 2.88 -2.22 -1.41
N HIS A 186 1.84 -1.40 -1.34
CA HIS A 186 1.92 0.01 -1.73
C HIS A 186 0.89 0.92 -1.08
N SER A 187 1.19 2.21 -1.09
CA SER A 187 0.20 3.29 -0.98
C SER A 187 0.00 3.85 -2.39
N ASP A 188 -1.24 4.12 -2.79
CA ASP A 188 -1.56 4.51 -4.16
C ASP A 188 -0.86 5.80 -4.56
N VAL A 189 -0.23 5.79 -5.72
CA VAL A 189 0.33 6.98 -6.40
C VAL A 189 1.19 7.86 -5.49
N SER A 190 1.92 7.24 -4.55
CA SER A 190 2.79 7.93 -3.59
C SER A 190 3.98 8.66 -4.22
N ASN A 191 4.14 8.55 -5.54
CA ASN A 191 5.13 9.24 -6.34
C ASN A 191 4.70 10.64 -6.78
N GLU A 192 3.45 11.08 -6.55
CA GLU A 192 2.97 12.40 -6.97
C GLU A 192 3.36 13.49 -5.96
N ARG A 193 3.43 14.76 -6.42
CA ARG A 193 3.77 15.89 -5.55
C ARG A 193 2.85 15.97 -4.33
N GLN A 194 1.55 15.82 -4.57
CA GLN A 194 0.51 15.73 -3.56
C GLN A 194 -0.20 14.38 -3.74
N PRO A 195 0.30 13.32 -3.09
CA PRO A 195 -0.31 12.00 -3.19
C PRO A 195 -1.78 12.03 -2.77
N PRO A 196 -2.62 11.15 -3.35
CA PRO A 196 -4.04 11.10 -3.02
C PRO A 196 -4.25 10.80 -1.53
N SER A 197 -5.26 11.43 -0.92
CA SER A 197 -5.64 11.09 0.46
C SER A 197 -6.48 9.84 0.52
N TYR A 198 -7.57 9.78 -0.25
CA TYR A 198 -8.57 8.73 -0.11
C TYR A 198 -8.74 7.96 -1.41
N THR A 199 -8.78 6.64 -1.33
CA THR A 199 -9.24 5.80 -2.44
C THR A 199 -10.52 5.11 -2.01
N SER A 200 -11.44 4.93 -2.95
CA SER A 200 -12.61 4.08 -2.73
C SER A 200 -12.78 3.07 -3.85
N PHE A 201 -13.23 1.90 -3.44
CA PHE A 201 -13.19 0.68 -4.23
C PHE A 201 -14.50 -0.04 -4.05
N LYS A 202 -15.26 -0.20 -5.13
CA LYS A 202 -16.53 -0.93 -5.18
C LYS A 202 -16.38 -2.21 -5.98
N VAL A 203 -16.75 -3.32 -5.38
CA VAL A 203 -16.76 -4.63 -6.03
C VAL A 203 -18.06 -4.84 -6.80
N LEU A 204 -17.96 -5.06 -8.11
CA LEU A 204 -19.09 -5.42 -8.96
C LEU A 204 -19.21 -6.94 -9.13
N THR A 205 -18.06 -7.58 -9.35
CA THR A 205 -17.97 -9.03 -9.56
C THR A 205 -16.75 -9.56 -8.82
N ASN A 206 -16.92 -10.57 -7.99
CA ASN A 206 -15.83 -11.23 -7.29
C ASN A 206 -16.00 -12.75 -7.37
N PRO A 207 -14.90 -13.51 -7.45
CA PRO A 207 -14.95 -14.96 -7.32
C PRO A 207 -15.55 -15.36 -5.96
N PRO A 208 -16.13 -16.57 -5.86
CA PRO A 208 -16.76 -17.04 -4.63
C PRO A 208 -15.76 -17.20 -3.48
N VAL A 209 -14.47 -17.40 -3.77
CA VAL A 209 -13.37 -17.49 -2.79
C VAL A 209 -12.11 -16.82 -3.37
N GLY A 210 -11.35 -16.14 -2.52
CA GLY A 210 -10.10 -15.47 -2.90
C GLY A 210 -10.32 -14.07 -3.46
N GLY A 211 -9.22 -13.41 -3.81
CA GLY A 211 -9.22 -12.02 -4.24
C GLY A 211 -9.43 -11.07 -3.07
N ASP A 212 -8.93 -11.42 -1.89
CA ASP A 212 -8.95 -10.52 -0.76
C ASP A 212 -7.99 -9.34 -0.99
N THR A 213 -8.16 -8.30 -0.19
CA THR A 213 -7.18 -7.22 -0.12
C THR A 213 -6.65 -7.17 1.30
N LEU A 214 -5.33 -7.01 1.45
CA LEU A 214 -4.69 -6.82 2.73
C LEU A 214 -4.38 -5.32 2.90
N TRP A 215 -4.51 -4.82 4.11
CA TRP A 215 -4.07 -3.48 4.51
C TRP A 215 -3.14 -3.59 5.72
N ALA A 216 -2.21 -2.66 5.83
CA ALA A 216 -1.31 -2.46 6.95
C ALA A 216 -1.46 -1.02 7.47
N SER A 217 -1.52 -0.85 8.79
CA SER A 217 -1.57 0.47 9.43
C SER A 217 -0.19 1.10 9.50
N GLY A 218 0.01 2.22 8.81
CA GLY A 218 1.20 3.04 8.89
C GLY A 218 1.42 3.65 10.28
N TYR A 219 0.34 3.94 11.02
CA TYR A 219 0.42 4.40 12.41
C TYR A 219 1.01 3.32 13.32
N GLU A 220 0.42 2.12 13.30
CA GLU A 220 0.84 1.03 14.19
C GLU A 220 2.21 0.47 13.80
N ALA A 221 2.53 0.49 12.50
CA ALA A 221 3.86 0.20 11.99
C ALA A 221 4.88 1.17 12.62
N TYR A 222 4.61 2.47 12.59
CA TYR A 222 5.48 3.45 13.24
C TYR A 222 5.53 3.25 14.78
N GLU A 223 4.38 3.09 15.45
CA GLU A 223 4.29 2.94 16.91
C GLU A 223 5.09 1.75 17.45
N ARG A 224 5.26 0.67 16.67
CA ARG A 224 6.03 -0.54 17.04
C ARG A 224 7.54 -0.42 16.88
N LEU A 225 8.04 0.65 16.26
CA LEU A 225 9.48 0.88 16.16
C LEU A 225 10.05 1.30 17.52
N THR A 226 11.29 0.92 17.78
CA THR A 226 11.98 1.34 19.02
C THR A 226 12.16 2.86 19.05
N PRO A 227 12.19 3.50 20.23
CA PRO A 227 12.37 4.94 20.32
C PRO A 227 13.62 5.46 19.59
N LEU A 228 14.73 4.72 19.66
CA LEU A 228 15.97 5.06 18.96
C LEU A 228 15.79 5.03 17.44
N PHE A 229 15.12 4.00 16.93
CA PHE A 229 14.90 3.89 15.48
C PHE A 229 13.92 4.94 14.97
N LYS A 230 12.87 5.26 15.75
CA LYS A 230 11.97 6.40 15.46
C LYS A 230 12.75 7.71 15.36
N SER A 231 13.58 8.02 16.36
CA SER A 231 14.40 9.23 16.36
C SER A 231 15.35 9.30 15.16
N PHE A 232 15.86 8.15 14.70
CA PHE A 232 16.72 8.09 13.52
C PHE A 232 15.95 8.40 12.23
N ILE A 233 14.73 7.86 12.04
CA ILE A 233 14.00 7.97 10.77
C ILE A 233 13.10 9.22 10.64
N GLU A 234 12.77 9.89 11.74
CA GLU A 234 11.84 11.04 11.73
C GLU A 234 12.32 12.24 10.91
N GLY A 235 13.64 12.43 10.79
CA GLY A 235 14.22 13.49 9.96
C GLY A 235 14.52 13.07 8.53
N LEU A 236 14.27 11.81 8.17
CA LEU A 236 14.60 11.27 6.84
C LEU A 236 13.43 11.46 5.87
N THR A 237 13.77 11.63 4.61
CA THR A 237 12.81 11.58 3.50
C THR A 237 13.14 10.39 2.60
N ALA A 238 12.26 10.10 1.66
CA ALA A 238 12.48 9.07 0.65
C ALA A 238 11.94 9.54 -0.69
N ILE A 239 12.61 9.10 -1.76
CA ILE A 239 12.19 9.40 -3.15
C ILE A 239 11.22 8.34 -3.62
N HIS A 240 10.03 8.76 -4.04
CA HIS A 240 9.00 7.92 -4.61
C HIS A 240 8.93 8.16 -6.12
N SER A 241 9.00 7.11 -6.94
CA SER A 241 9.16 7.20 -8.40
C SER A 241 8.10 6.38 -9.13
N SER A 242 7.48 6.95 -10.17
CA SER A 242 6.60 6.20 -11.09
C SER A 242 7.31 5.61 -12.31
N LYS A 243 8.64 5.75 -12.43
CA LYS A 243 9.39 5.22 -13.59
C LYS A 243 9.16 3.73 -13.83
N SER A 244 9.27 2.91 -12.78
CA SER A 244 9.08 1.45 -12.90
C SER A 244 7.67 1.09 -13.38
N GLN A 245 6.66 1.86 -12.96
CA GLN A 245 5.28 1.68 -13.39
C GLN A 245 5.09 2.11 -14.85
N ALA A 246 5.67 3.24 -15.25
CA ALA A 246 5.64 3.73 -16.62
C ALA A 246 6.33 2.76 -17.59
N GLU A 247 7.50 2.20 -17.24
CA GLU A 247 8.18 1.17 -18.04
C GLU A 247 7.35 -0.11 -18.18
N ARG A 248 6.63 -0.52 -17.12
CA ARG A 248 5.70 -1.67 -17.19
C ARG A 248 4.51 -1.39 -18.11
N ALA A 249 4.00 -0.16 -18.11
CA ALA A 249 2.90 0.27 -18.97
C ALA A 249 3.34 0.32 -20.44
N ASP A 250 4.52 0.88 -20.72
CA ASP A 250 5.12 0.93 -22.06
C ASP A 250 5.31 -0.47 -22.65
N ARG A 251 5.85 -1.42 -21.86
CA ARG A 251 5.96 -2.84 -22.27
C ARG A 251 4.61 -3.52 -22.54
N ARG A 252 3.51 -2.95 -22.07
CA ARG A 252 2.13 -3.45 -22.31
C ARG A 252 1.41 -2.66 -23.40
N ASP A 253 2.10 -1.74 -24.07
CA ASP A 253 1.52 -0.84 -25.08
C ASP A 253 0.38 0.02 -24.51
N HIS A 254 0.48 0.38 -23.23
CA HIS A 254 -0.47 1.28 -22.58
C HIS A 254 -0.01 2.73 -22.72
N THR A 255 -0.92 3.64 -23.06
CA THR A 255 -0.63 5.07 -23.12
C THR A 255 -0.12 5.60 -21.78
N ILE A 256 1.05 6.24 -21.81
CA ILE A 256 1.57 7.06 -20.71
C ILE A 256 0.97 8.46 -20.85
N ARG A 257 -0.07 8.74 -20.05
CA ARG A 257 -0.86 9.99 -20.16
C ARG A 257 -0.20 11.18 -19.47
N ARG A 258 0.68 10.93 -18.50
CA ARG A 258 1.58 11.93 -17.90
C ARG A 258 3.00 11.37 -17.80
N PRO A 259 4.05 12.19 -17.98
CA PRO A 259 5.43 11.76 -17.80
C PRO A 259 5.65 11.15 -16.41
N PRO A 260 6.56 10.16 -16.27
CA PRO A 260 6.93 9.64 -14.97
C PRO A 260 7.58 10.73 -14.11
N VAL A 261 7.25 10.74 -12.82
CA VAL A 261 7.69 11.74 -11.85
C VAL A 261 8.40 11.08 -10.67
N GLU A 262 9.23 11.87 -10.00
CA GLU A 262 9.84 11.53 -8.72
C GLU A 262 9.64 12.67 -7.74
N PHE A 263 9.10 12.37 -6.56
CA PHE A 263 8.95 13.34 -5.49
C PHE A 263 9.49 12.80 -4.16
N GLU A 264 9.95 13.72 -3.32
CA GLU A 264 10.56 13.45 -2.02
C GLU A 264 9.52 13.60 -0.92
N HIS A 265 9.29 12.54 -0.15
CA HIS A 265 8.31 12.52 0.94
C HIS A 265 8.94 12.11 2.26
N PRO A 266 8.42 12.56 3.42
CA PRO A 266 8.91 12.09 4.72
C PRO A 266 8.81 10.57 4.86
N VAL A 267 9.85 9.92 5.41
CA VAL A 267 9.76 8.50 5.81
C VAL A 267 8.72 8.33 6.92
N VAL A 268 8.62 9.31 7.82
CA VAL A 268 7.57 9.41 8.82
C VAL A 268 6.80 10.69 8.57
N ARG A 269 5.51 10.57 8.29
CA ARG A 269 4.62 11.72 8.10
C ARG A 269 3.69 11.90 9.28
N THR A 270 3.26 13.13 9.51
CA THR A 270 2.18 13.43 10.47
C THR A 270 0.88 13.56 9.68
N HIS A 271 -0.16 12.87 10.10
CA HIS A 271 -1.46 12.97 9.45
C HIS A 271 -2.15 14.27 9.89
N PRO A 272 -2.56 15.15 8.96
CA PRO A 272 -2.94 16.51 9.32
C PRO A 272 -4.23 16.59 10.14
N ALA A 273 -5.20 15.68 9.92
CA ALA A 273 -6.45 15.68 10.70
C ALA A 273 -6.36 14.98 12.06
N THR A 274 -5.43 14.04 12.24
CA THR A 274 -5.35 13.22 13.46
C THR A 274 -4.14 13.55 14.34
N GLY A 275 -3.16 14.27 13.79
CA GLY A 275 -1.88 14.57 14.44
C GLY A 275 -0.98 13.36 14.67
N ARG A 276 -1.40 12.15 14.25
CA ARG A 276 -0.65 10.91 14.46
C ARG A 276 0.47 10.76 13.44
N LYS A 277 1.60 10.19 13.87
CA LYS A 277 2.73 9.85 13.00
C LYS A 277 2.53 8.48 12.36
N ALA A 278 2.75 8.40 11.05
CA ALA A 278 2.66 7.17 10.26
C ALA A 278 3.93 6.94 9.44
N LEU A 279 4.34 5.68 9.33
CA LEU A 279 5.40 5.27 8.42
C LEU A 279 4.89 5.37 6.97
N TYR A 280 5.62 6.06 6.11
CA TYR A 280 5.23 6.38 4.73
C TYR A 280 6.31 6.01 3.72
N VAL A 281 6.59 4.71 3.62
CA VAL A 281 7.45 4.13 2.58
C VAL A 281 6.78 2.86 2.06
N ASN A 282 7.05 2.50 0.81
CA ASN A 282 6.55 1.25 0.26
C ASN A 282 7.44 0.67 -0.85
N PRO A 283 7.51 -0.66 -1.00
CA PRO A 283 8.37 -1.29 -2.00
C PRO A 283 8.01 -1.00 -3.46
N ALA A 284 6.79 -0.51 -3.75
CA ALA A 284 6.35 -0.26 -5.12
C ALA A 284 6.92 1.04 -5.71
N PHE A 285 6.99 2.09 -4.88
CA PHE A 285 7.34 3.44 -5.33
C PHE A 285 8.61 3.96 -4.68
N THR A 286 8.94 3.58 -3.44
CA THR A 286 10.08 4.15 -2.71
C THR A 286 11.40 3.56 -3.24
N THR A 287 12.30 4.44 -3.69
CA THR A 287 13.56 4.05 -4.36
C THR A 287 14.80 4.25 -3.50
N ARG A 288 14.88 5.35 -2.74
CA ARG A 288 16.07 5.69 -1.93
C ARG A 288 15.76 6.72 -0.85
N ILE A 289 16.60 6.77 0.19
CA ILE A 289 16.65 7.82 1.21
C ILE A 289 17.83 8.74 0.88
N PRO A 290 17.62 9.99 0.43
CA PRO A 290 18.68 10.85 -0.10
C PRO A 290 19.70 11.31 0.95
N GLN A 291 19.36 11.25 2.25
CA GLN A 291 20.27 11.63 3.35
C GLN A 291 21.24 10.51 3.75
N LEU A 292 21.11 9.30 3.19
CA LEU A 292 21.93 8.14 3.53
C LEU A 292 22.77 7.72 2.32
N SER A 293 23.91 7.05 2.55
CA SER A 293 24.62 6.39 1.45
C SER A 293 23.74 5.31 0.81
N SER A 294 24.00 4.93 -0.45
CA SER A 294 23.20 3.91 -1.14
C SER A 294 23.05 2.62 -0.32
N ARG A 295 24.13 2.15 0.31
CA ARG A 295 24.12 0.90 1.11
C ARG A 295 23.28 1.05 2.39
N GLU A 296 23.34 2.21 3.04
CA GLU A 296 22.54 2.50 4.22
C GLU A 296 21.05 2.65 3.86
N SER A 297 20.75 3.41 2.80
CA SER A 297 19.41 3.55 2.24
C SER A 297 18.78 2.18 1.93
N ASP A 298 19.50 1.32 1.21
CA ASP A 298 19.01 -0.02 0.86
C ASP A 298 18.73 -0.88 2.11
N ALA A 299 19.63 -0.84 3.11
CA ALA A 299 19.47 -1.59 4.34
C ALA A 299 18.28 -1.09 5.17
N VAL A 300 18.13 0.24 5.30
CA VAL A 300 17.03 0.87 6.05
C VAL A 300 15.69 0.62 5.37
N LEU A 301 15.60 0.85 4.06
CA LEU A 301 14.36 0.60 3.30
C LEU A 301 13.98 -0.88 3.34
N LYS A 302 14.93 -1.80 3.20
CA LYS A 302 14.66 -3.24 3.32
C LYS A 302 14.09 -3.60 4.69
N LEU A 303 14.61 -3.02 5.78
CA LEU A 303 14.09 -3.21 7.13
C LEU A 303 12.65 -2.67 7.25
N LEU A 304 12.42 -1.43 6.79
CA LEU A 304 11.11 -0.78 6.87
C LEU A 304 10.05 -1.52 6.03
N PHE A 305 10.41 -1.96 4.83
CA PHE A 305 9.54 -2.77 3.98
C PHE A 305 9.19 -4.08 4.66
N LYS A 306 10.20 -4.80 5.17
CA LYS A 306 9.97 -6.06 5.89
C LYS A 306 9.06 -5.86 7.11
N HIS A 307 9.28 -4.80 7.86
CA HIS A 307 8.43 -4.42 9.00
C HIS A 307 6.96 -4.25 8.58
N ILE A 308 6.70 -3.54 7.48
CA ILE A 308 5.34 -3.38 6.94
C ILE A 308 4.76 -4.72 6.47
N THR A 309 5.52 -5.52 5.70
CA THR A 309 5.00 -6.73 5.06
C THR A 309 4.80 -7.90 6.02
N GLU A 310 5.61 -8.00 7.08
CA GLU A 310 5.56 -9.09 8.06
C GLU A 310 4.87 -8.70 9.37
N GLY A 311 4.45 -7.43 9.52
CA GLY A 311 3.78 -6.90 10.71
C GLY A 311 2.32 -7.31 10.83
N HIS A 312 2.06 -8.61 10.94
CA HIS A 312 0.72 -9.19 10.93
C HIS A 312 -0.20 -8.66 12.04
N GLU A 313 0.33 -8.17 13.16
CA GLU A 313 -0.44 -7.59 14.27
C GLU A 313 -1.06 -6.22 13.96
N PHE A 314 -0.65 -5.59 12.86
CA PHE A 314 -1.22 -4.33 12.37
C PHE A 314 -1.73 -4.42 10.94
N GLN A 315 -2.00 -5.65 10.49
CA GLN A 315 -2.60 -5.92 9.20
C GLN A 315 -4.02 -6.44 9.33
N VAL A 316 -4.84 -6.17 8.32
CA VAL A 316 -6.15 -6.81 8.14
C VAL A 316 -6.22 -7.36 6.73
N ARG A 317 -6.71 -8.60 6.62
CA ARG A 317 -7.11 -9.20 5.35
C ARG A 317 -8.62 -9.15 5.26
N PHE A 318 -9.14 -8.43 4.28
CA PHE A 318 -10.56 -8.25 4.11
C PHE A 318 -11.09 -9.04 2.91
N ARG A 319 -12.17 -9.79 3.15
CA ARG A 319 -12.85 -10.60 2.14
C ARG A 319 -14.03 -9.87 1.53
N TRP A 320 -13.98 -9.71 0.22
CA TRP A 320 -14.98 -8.99 -0.55
C TRP A 320 -16.29 -9.78 -0.75
N THR A 321 -17.38 -9.04 -0.83
CA THR A 321 -18.71 -9.52 -1.27
C THR A 321 -19.19 -8.67 -2.45
N LYS A 322 -20.25 -9.08 -3.16
CA LYS A 322 -20.86 -8.25 -4.21
C LYS A 322 -21.33 -6.93 -3.60
N ASN A 323 -21.17 -5.81 -4.32
CA ASN A 323 -21.53 -4.45 -3.89
C ASN A 323 -20.86 -3.96 -2.59
N ALA A 324 -19.81 -4.65 -2.17
CA ALA A 324 -18.96 -4.20 -1.09
C ALA A 324 -18.17 -2.95 -1.49
N VAL A 325 -18.05 -1.99 -0.58
CA VAL A 325 -17.25 -0.77 -0.76
C VAL A 325 -16.24 -0.64 0.37
N ALA A 326 -14.99 -0.34 0.01
CA ALA A 326 -14.01 0.18 0.98
C ALA A 326 -13.67 1.63 0.65
N ILE A 327 -13.38 2.41 1.68
CA ILE A 327 -12.75 3.72 1.59
C ILE A 327 -11.53 3.68 2.53
N TRP A 328 -10.34 3.98 2.02
CA TRP A 328 -9.13 4.01 2.84
C TRP A 328 -8.34 5.29 2.65
N ASP A 329 -7.53 5.59 3.65
CA ASP A 329 -6.62 6.71 3.66
C ASP A 329 -5.21 6.26 3.25
N ASN A 330 -4.79 6.63 2.04
CA ASN A 330 -3.48 6.34 1.48
C ASN A 330 -2.33 6.98 2.26
N ARG A 331 -2.58 8.03 3.05
CA ARG A 331 -1.54 8.65 3.86
C ARG A 331 -1.05 7.73 4.96
N VAL A 332 -1.91 6.84 5.44
CA VAL A 332 -1.67 6.07 6.68
C VAL A 332 -1.85 4.58 6.48
N THR A 333 -2.04 4.13 5.25
CA THR A 333 -2.15 2.71 4.91
C THR A 333 -1.25 2.34 3.74
N ALA A 334 -0.76 1.10 3.79
CA ALA A 334 -0.29 0.37 2.63
C ALA A 334 -1.20 -0.83 2.43
N HIS A 335 -1.37 -1.29 1.19
CA HIS A 335 -2.24 -2.40 0.86
C HIS A 335 -1.64 -3.32 -0.20
N TYR A 336 -2.23 -4.51 -0.32
CA TYR A 336 -1.80 -5.57 -1.22
C TYR A 336 -3.02 -6.33 -1.74
N ALA A 337 -3.17 -6.43 -3.06
CA ALA A 337 -4.22 -7.24 -3.67
C ALA A 337 -3.75 -8.69 -3.86
N THR A 338 -4.56 -9.67 -3.44
CA THR A 338 -4.22 -11.08 -3.64
C THR A 338 -4.69 -11.58 -5.00
N PHE A 339 -3.89 -12.45 -5.62
CA PHE A 339 -4.23 -13.20 -6.84
C PHE A 339 -4.48 -14.70 -6.52
N ASP A 340 -4.95 -15.01 -5.32
CA ASP A 340 -5.21 -16.36 -4.84
C ASP A 340 -6.56 -16.94 -5.31
N TYR A 341 -7.21 -16.24 -6.23
CA TYR A 341 -8.45 -16.66 -6.88
C TYR A 341 -8.25 -17.16 -8.32
N LEU A 342 -7.00 -17.20 -8.80
CA LEU A 342 -6.70 -17.58 -10.18
C LEU A 342 -6.74 -19.11 -10.37
N PRO A 343 -7.25 -19.62 -11.51
CA PRO A 343 -7.91 -18.87 -12.57
C PRO A 343 -9.32 -18.44 -12.17
N GLY A 344 -9.69 -17.17 -12.34
CA GLY A 344 -10.98 -16.67 -11.88
C GLY A 344 -11.22 -15.24 -12.34
N ASN A 345 -12.48 -14.87 -12.55
CA ASN A 345 -12.78 -13.53 -13.02
C ASN A 345 -13.15 -12.60 -11.85
N ARG A 346 -12.70 -11.36 -11.94
CA ARG A 346 -12.96 -10.32 -10.95
C ARG A 346 -13.14 -8.99 -11.67
N ARG A 347 -14.08 -8.18 -11.19
CA ARG A 347 -14.24 -6.81 -11.65
C ARG A 347 -14.56 -5.87 -10.51
N VAL A 348 -13.79 -4.81 -10.47
CA VAL A 348 -13.89 -3.76 -9.46
C VAL A 348 -13.79 -2.41 -10.13
N VAL A 349 -14.63 -1.49 -9.67
CA VAL A 349 -14.53 -0.07 -9.98
C VAL A 349 -13.84 0.64 -8.82
N ILE A 350 -12.78 1.37 -9.14
CA ILE A 350 -11.95 2.12 -8.20
C ILE A 350 -11.99 3.57 -8.64
N PHE A 351 -12.07 4.48 -7.69
CA PHE A 351 -11.73 5.86 -7.94
C PHE A 351 -10.78 6.34 -6.85
N ILE A 352 -9.83 7.17 -7.27
CA ILE A 352 -8.82 7.74 -6.41
C ILE A 352 -9.18 9.22 -6.24
N CYS A 353 -9.44 9.62 -5.01
CA CYS A 353 -9.69 11.01 -4.66
C CYS A 353 -8.41 11.64 -4.11
N CYS A 354 -7.96 12.69 -4.78
CA CYS A 354 -6.99 13.61 -4.24
C CYS A 354 -7.72 14.63 -3.36
N SER A 355 -7.92 14.34 -2.08
CA SER A 355 -7.78 15.45 -1.13
C SER A 355 -6.28 15.77 -1.09
N PRO A 356 -5.85 16.96 -1.52
CA PRO A 356 -4.43 17.31 -1.52
C PRO A 356 -3.86 17.12 -0.11
N THR A 357 -2.75 16.40 -0.03
CA THR A 357 -2.03 16.18 1.21
C THR A 357 -0.92 17.22 1.38
N ASP A 358 -0.34 17.29 2.58
CA ASP A 358 0.75 18.22 2.89
C ASP A 358 1.79 18.24 1.78
N LEU A 359 2.23 19.47 1.44
CA LEU A 359 3.34 19.66 0.52
C LEU A 359 4.55 18.86 1.01
N PRO A 360 5.34 18.27 0.09
CA PRO A 360 6.60 17.64 0.46
C PRO A 360 7.45 18.63 1.26
N VAL A 361 8.27 18.13 2.20
CA VAL A 361 9.22 18.99 2.94
C VAL A 361 9.96 19.83 1.92
N ALA A 362 9.85 21.15 2.03
CA ALA A 362 10.42 22.07 1.05
C ALA A 362 11.94 21.84 0.93
N GLY A 363 12.33 21.05 -0.06
CA GLY A 363 13.70 20.76 -0.43
C GLY A 363 13.80 20.90 -1.94
N LYS A 364 14.26 22.07 -2.39
CA LYS A 364 14.70 22.47 -3.74
C LYS A 364 13.94 21.84 -4.92
N ARG A 365 13.22 22.69 -5.67
CA ARG A 365 12.76 22.40 -7.04
C ARG A 365 13.83 21.61 -7.82
N ALA A 366 13.41 20.54 -8.47
CA ALA A 366 14.20 19.79 -9.44
C ALA A 366 14.39 20.57 -10.77
N ASP A 367 14.71 21.86 -10.66
CA ASP A 367 15.16 22.68 -11.77
C ASP A 367 16.68 22.72 -11.67
N ASN A 368 17.36 22.13 -12.67
CA ASN A 368 18.82 22.08 -12.86
C ASN A 368 19.58 20.92 -12.19
N LEU A 369 19.39 19.70 -12.74
CA LEU A 369 20.41 18.64 -12.70
C LEU A 369 21.17 18.56 -14.04
N LEU A 370 21.59 19.69 -14.60
CA LEU A 370 22.65 19.78 -15.62
C LEU A 370 23.24 21.20 -15.60
N SER A 371 24.33 21.42 -14.84
CA SER A 371 25.49 22.29 -15.13
C SER A 371 26.16 22.88 -13.88
N GLY A 372 27.46 22.57 -13.72
CA GLY A 372 28.51 23.49 -13.25
C GLY A 372 28.62 23.85 -11.76
N PRO A 373 29.82 24.25 -11.27
CA PRO A 373 30.28 24.02 -9.90
C PRO A 373 30.32 25.27 -8.99
N GLU A 374 30.84 25.07 -7.76
CA GLU A 374 31.08 25.99 -6.64
C GLU A 374 29.93 25.97 -5.60
N TYR A 375 30.15 25.70 -4.30
CA TYR A 375 31.16 26.26 -3.40
C TYR A 375 31.64 25.24 -2.35
N MET A 376 32.96 25.21 -2.11
CA MET A 376 33.58 24.72 -0.88
C MET A 376 33.81 25.89 0.08
N LEU A 377 33.43 25.77 1.36
CA LEU A 377 34.10 26.44 2.50
C LEU A 377 33.87 25.63 3.80
N PRO A 378 34.76 25.74 4.81
CA PRO A 378 35.18 24.63 5.66
C PRO A 378 34.54 24.59 7.06
N LEU A 379 34.54 23.39 7.63
CA LEU A 379 34.23 23.10 9.04
C LEU A 379 35.42 23.47 9.94
N THR A 380 35.34 24.62 10.61
CA THR A 380 35.99 24.87 11.90
C THR A 380 35.12 25.80 12.73
N ASP A 381 35.04 25.52 14.03
CA ASP A 381 34.29 26.24 15.07
C ASP A 381 32.78 25.92 15.04
N VAL A 382 32.21 25.19 16.00
CA VAL A 382 31.98 25.62 17.39
C VAL A 382 31.92 24.40 18.32
N PHE A 383 32.90 24.27 19.21
CA PHE A 383 32.77 23.59 20.50
C PHE A 383 32.83 24.68 21.59
N TRP A 384 32.08 24.48 22.67
CA TRP A 384 32.02 25.26 23.92
C TRP A 384 31.04 26.43 24.01
N SER A 385 29.84 26.13 24.53
CA SER A 385 29.14 27.01 25.49
C SER A 385 28.00 26.25 26.18
N LEU A 386 28.24 25.72 27.38
CA LEU A 386 27.19 25.32 28.33
C LEU A 386 27.40 26.11 29.64
N PRO A 387 26.34 26.68 30.25
CA PRO A 387 26.43 27.53 31.43
C PRO A 387 26.44 26.79 32.80
N ASP A 388 27.00 27.48 33.79
CA ASP A 388 27.51 27.06 35.12
C ASP A 388 26.51 26.54 36.18
N TRP A 389 25.34 26.01 35.83
CA TRP A 389 24.35 25.57 36.85
C TRP A 389 24.37 24.06 37.15
N MET A 390 25.32 23.30 36.61
CA MET A 390 25.37 21.84 36.72
C MET A 390 26.53 21.30 37.57
N ILE A 391 26.87 21.97 38.68
CA ILE A 391 27.77 21.43 39.72
C ILE A 391 27.20 21.73 41.10
N GLY A 392 26.82 20.69 41.86
CA GLY A 392 26.55 20.83 43.28
C GLY A 392 25.86 19.65 43.93
N LEU A 393 26.61 18.59 44.25
CA LEU A 393 26.71 18.00 45.59
C LEU A 393 27.52 16.69 45.53
N ARG A 394 28.73 16.74 46.10
CA ARG A 394 29.56 15.59 46.49
C ARG A 394 29.55 15.48 48.01
N SER A 395 29.34 14.27 48.53
CA SER A 395 29.98 13.63 49.70
C SER A 395 29.12 12.41 50.04
N SER A 396 29.56 11.19 50.33
CA SER A 396 30.80 10.59 50.86
C SER A 396 30.60 9.06 50.69
N SER A 397 31.54 8.17 50.37
CA SER A 397 32.70 7.73 51.18
C SER A 397 33.43 6.58 50.44
N PHE A 398 34.77 6.62 50.40
CA PHE A 398 35.81 5.54 50.45
C PHE A 398 35.59 4.18 49.72
N ALA A 399 36.52 3.50 49.02
CA ALA A 399 37.94 3.61 48.56
C ALA A 399 38.29 2.25 47.84
N PRO A 400 39.50 1.93 47.33
CA PRO A 400 40.43 2.59 46.38
C PRO A 400 40.79 1.68 45.14
N PRO A 401 41.74 2.04 44.24
CA PRO A 401 41.84 1.52 42.86
C PRO A 401 42.94 0.47 42.63
N ILE A 402 42.82 -0.31 41.54
CA ILE A 402 43.92 -1.10 40.98
C ILE A 402 44.42 -0.44 39.69
N SER A 403 45.74 -0.24 39.63
CA SER A 403 46.47 0.52 38.64
C SER A 403 46.73 -0.21 37.31
N LEU A 404 46.78 0.56 36.23
CA LEU A 404 47.36 0.24 34.93
C LEU A 404 48.83 -0.22 35.04
N ARG A 405 49.19 -1.28 34.30
CA ARG A 405 50.55 -1.46 33.76
C ARG A 405 50.50 -1.89 32.30
N SER A 406 51.08 -1.00 31.49
CA SER A 406 51.63 -1.15 30.15
C SER A 406 52.21 -2.53 29.81
N TRP A 407 52.14 -2.94 28.53
CA TRP A 407 53.31 -3.53 27.86
C TRP A 407 53.32 -3.30 26.34
N ARG A 408 54.53 -3.06 25.85
CA ARG A 408 54.92 -2.63 24.50
C ARG A 408 54.97 -3.78 23.49
N ALA A 409 54.93 -3.37 22.23
CA ALA A 409 55.31 -4.06 21.00
C ALA A 409 56.56 -4.97 21.05
N ARG A 410 56.53 -6.04 20.24
CA ARG A 410 57.63 -6.65 19.46
C ARG A 410 57.01 -7.46 18.31
N ARG A 411 57.10 -7.01 17.06
CA ARG A 411 58.03 -7.51 16.01
C ARG A 411 58.48 -8.97 16.20
N ARG A 412 57.99 -9.85 15.35
CA ARG A 412 58.77 -10.63 14.38
C ARG A 412 57.96 -10.81 13.11
#